data_AF-A0A0P7GQM7-F1
#
_entry.id   AF-A0A0P7GQM7-F1
#
_cell.length_a   1.000
_cell.length_b   1.000
_cell.length_c   1.000
_cell.angle_alpha   90.00
_cell.angle_beta   90.00
_cell.angle_gamma   90.00
#
_symmetry.space_group_name_H-M   'P 1'
#
loop_
_entity.id
_entity.type
_entity.pdbx_description
1 polymer ?
#
loop_
_entity_poly.entity_id
_entity_poly.type
_entity_poly.pdbx_seq_one_letter_code
_entity_poly.pdbx_strand_id
1 'polypeptide(L)'
;MGRSNPTHRDSLRWLEERWGDYRRALRHRDQAHFDRLWEHAAAHADAAGYQNTERTLDLALVSIVLAQERRIAALEAELEGDS
;
A
#
# COMPACT_ATOMS: atom_id res chain seq x y z
N MET A 1 -13.92 16.84 24.82
CA MET A 1 -13.86 16.70 23.36
C MET A 1 -13.49 15.26 23.04
N GLY A 2 -14.38 14.56 22.33
CA GLY A 2 -14.30 13.12 22.13
C GLY A 2 -13.09 12.72 21.29
N ARG A 3 -12.38 11.68 21.72
CA ARG A 3 -11.34 11.04 20.92
C ARG A 3 -12.03 10.28 19.79
N SER A 4 -12.23 10.92 18.65
CA SER A 4 -12.57 10.19 17.42
C SER A 4 -11.46 9.18 17.19
N ASN A 5 -11.82 7.89 17.13
CA ASN A 5 -10.86 6.84 16.84
C ASN A 5 -10.25 7.12 15.45
N PRO A 6 -8.92 7.14 15.29
CA PRO A 6 -8.31 7.39 14.00
C PRO A 6 -8.85 6.40 12.97
N THR A 7 -9.22 6.90 11.79
CA THR A 7 -9.70 6.02 10.72
C THR A 7 -8.54 5.18 10.19
N HIS A 8 -8.84 4.05 9.53
CA HIS A 8 -7.80 3.27 8.84
C HIS A 8 -6.98 4.14 7.88
N ARG A 9 -7.63 5.11 7.22
CA ARG A 9 -6.98 6.09 6.34
C ARG A 9 -6.01 7.00 7.09
N ASP A 10 -6.37 7.47 8.29
CA ASP A 10 -5.47 8.28 9.12
C ASP A 10 -4.27 7.47 9.59
N SER A 11 -4.49 6.22 10.01
CA SER A 11 -3.43 5.29 10.39
C SER A 11 -2.50 4.97 9.23
N LEU A 12 -3.04 4.82 8.01
CA LEU A 12 -2.25 4.56 6.81
C LEU A 12 -1.39 5.76 6.41
N ARG A 13 -1.95 6.98 6.48
CA ARG A 13 -1.20 8.23 6.24
C ARG A 13 -0.07 8.39 7.26
N TRP A 14 -0.35 8.17 8.54
CA TRP A 14 0.69 8.22 9.58
C TRP A 14 1.79 7.18 9.36
N LEU A 15 1.41 5.98 8.90
CA LEU A 15 2.37 4.96 8.54
C LEU A 15 3.23 5.41 7.35
N GLU A 16 2.65 5.95 6.28
CA GLU A 16 3.37 6.48 5.12
C GLU A 16 4.39 7.56 5.53
N GLU A 17 3.97 8.52 6.36
CA GLU A 17 4.84 9.58 6.88
C GLU A 17 6.07 9.02 7.62
N ARG A 18 5.92 7.94 8.39
CA ARG A 18 7.04 7.28 9.09
C ARG A 18 8.09 6.70 8.16
N TRP A 19 7.72 6.34 6.94
CA TRP A 19 8.67 5.84 5.94
C TRP A 19 9.30 6.96 5.11
N GLY A 20 9.01 8.23 5.39
CA GLY A 20 9.54 9.37 4.65
C GLY A 20 11.07 9.45 4.63
N ASP A 21 11.75 9.08 5.72
CA ASP A 21 13.21 9.00 5.77
C ASP A 21 13.76 7.92 4.83
N TYR A 22 13.13 6.74 4.84
CA TYR A 22 13.48 5.64 3.96
C TYR A 22 13.29 6.03 2.48
N ARG A 23 12.15 6.63 2.15
CA ARG A 23 11.86 7.16 0.81
C ARG A 23 12.94 8.13 0.34
N ARG A 24 13.37 9.06 1.19
CA ARG A 24 14.41 10.04 0.85
C ARG A 24 15.78 9.42 0.59
N ALA A 25 16.06 8.25 1.18
CA ALA A 25 17.29 7.50 0.94
C ALA A 25 17.28 6.70 -0.37
N LEU A 26 16.11 6.45 -0.97
CA LEU A 26 15.99 5.73 -2.23
C LEU A 26 16.50 6.54 -3.43
N ARG A 27 17.01 5.83 -4.45
CA ARG A 27 17.32 6.45 -5.76
C ARG A 27 16.03 6.99 -6.38
N HIS A 28 16.14 8.04 -7.20
CA HIS A 28 14.99 8.67 -7.83
C HIS A 28 14.08 7.68 -8.59
N ARG A 29 14.66 6.70 -9.29
CA ARG A 29 13.91 5.64 -9.99
C ARG A 29 13.08 4.76 -9.04
N ASP A 30 13.57 4.53 -7.83
CA ASP A 30 12.93 3.66 -6.84
C ASP A 30 11.89 4.43 -6.01
N GLN A 31 12.02 5.76 -5.88
CA GLN A 31 11.03 6.61 -5.22
C GLN A 31 9.67 6.55 -5.90
N ALA A 32 9.62 6.60 -7.24
CA ALA A 32 8.37 6.50 -7.98
C ALA A 32 7.67 5.14 -7.78
N HIS A 33 8.44 4.05 -7.63
CA HIS A 33 7.90 2.74 -7.31
C HIS A 33 7.43 2.65 -5.86
N PHE A 34 8.16 3.27 -4.94
CA PHE A 34 7.80 3.36 -3.54
C PHE A 34 6.47 4.11 -3.34
N ASP A 35 6.27 5.23 -4.03
CA ASP A 35 5.04 6.03 -3.93
C ASP A 35 3.80 5.23 -4.35
N ARG A 36 3.91 4.41 -5.41
CA ARG A 36 2.84 3.53 -5.87
C ARG A 36 2.44 2.45 -4.86
N LEU A 37 3.33 2.07 -3.93
CA LEU A 37 2.98 1.12 -2.87
C LEU A 37 1.86 1.67 -1.99
N TRP A 38 1.88 2.97 -1.69
CA TRP A 38 0.86 3.61 -0.85
C TRP A 38 -0.47 3.78 -1.58
N GLU A 39 -0.44 3.97 -2.91
CA GLU A 39 -1.64 3.92 -3.76
C GLU A 39 -2.31 2.54 -3.68
N HIS A 40 -1.53 1.45 -3.75
CA HIS A 40 -2.03 0.09 -3.60
C HIS A 40 -2.59 -0.16 -2.20
N ALA A 41 -1.90 0.29 -1.15
CA ALA A 41 -2.37 0.15 0.22
C ALA A 41 -3.68 0.91 0.47
N ALA A 42 -3.86 2.09 -0.14
CA ALA A 42 -5.07 2.89 0.00
C ALA A 42 -6.28 2.27 -0.74
N ALA A 43 -6.06 1.65 -1.90
CA ALA A 43 -7.13 1.06 -2.70
C ALA A 43 -7.83 -0.15 -2.04
N HIS A 44 -7.17 -0.83 -1.11
CA HIS A 44 -7.70 -1.99 -0.39
C HIS A 44 -8.12 -1.65 1.05
N ALA A 45 -8.01 -0.38 1.45
CA ALA A 45 -8.42 0.11 2.76
C ALA A 45 -9.93 -0.06 3.04
N ASP A 46 -10.75 -0.16 1.99
CA ASP A 46 -12.21 -0.36 2.12
C ASP A 46 -12.57 -1.80 2.55
N ALA A 47 -11.64 -2.76 2.43
CA ALA A 47 -11.83 -4.13 2.90
C ALA A 47 -11.52 -4.32 4.40
N ALA A 48 -10.86 -3.34 5.03
CA ALA A 48 -10.43 -3.37 6.44
C ALA A 48 -11.40 -2.65 7.39
N GLY A 49 -12.67 -2.58 7.03
CA GLY A 49 -13.72 -2.12 7.91
C GLY A 49 -13.81 -3.03 9.14
N TYR A 50 -13.47 -2.49 10.30
CA TYR A 50 -13.45 -3.12 11.63
C TYR A 50 -12.30 -4.10 11.88
N GLN A 51 -11.19 -3.57 12.40
CA GLN A 51 -10.51 -4.00 13.65
C GLN A 51 -9.02 -3.64 13.58
N ASN A 52 -8.57 -2.91 14.60
CA ASN A 52 -7.18 -2.61 14.96
C ASN A 52 -6.32 -1.80 13.97
N THR A 53 -6.19 -0.50 14.28
CA THR A 53 -5.06 0.37 13.88
C THR A 53 -3.69 -0.29 14.09
N GLU A 54 -3.56 -1.21 15.06
CA GLU A 54 -2.30 -1.95 15.28
C GLU A 54 -1.89 -2.85 14.11
N ARG A 55 -2.83 -3.22 13.23
CA ARG A 55 -2.57 -4.08 12.05
C ARG A 55 -2.50 -3.30 10.73
N THR A 56 -2.43 -1.97 10.77
CA THR A 56 -2.38 -1.15 9.55
C THR A 56 -1.18 -1.50 8.65
N LEU A 57 -0.02 -1.86 9.21
CA LEU A 57 1.11 -2.30 8.41
C LEU A 57 0.84 -3.64 7.72
N ASP A 58 0.31 -4.64 8.44
CA ASP A 58 -0.01 -5.96 7.88
C ASP A 58 -1.02 -5.82 6.72
N LEU A 59 -2.07 -5.02 6.92
CA LEU A 59 -3.08 -4.74 5.91
C LEU A 59 -2.50 -4.00 4.71
N ALA A 60 -1.64 -3.00 4.93
CA ALA A 60 -0.95 -2.29 3.84
C ALA A 60 -0.07 -3.26 3.04
N LEU A 61 0.68 -4.14 3.69
CA LEU A 61 1.54 -5.12 3.04
C LEU A 61 0.74 -6.15 2.23
N VAL A 62 -0.33 -6.72 2.79
CA VAL A 62 -1.22 -7.65 2.07
C VAL A 62 -1.81 -6.97 0.82
N SER A 63 -2.27 -5.73 0.96
CA SER A 63 -2.82 -4.93 -0.13
C SER A 63 -1.81 -4.69 -1.25
N ILE A 64 -0.57 -4.34 -0.87
CA ILE A 64 0.55 -4.15 -1.80
C ILE A 64 0.84 -5.46 -2.54
N VAL A 65 1.02 -6.56 -1.82
CA VAL A 65 1.36 -7.87 -2.41
C VAL A 65 0.27 -8.32 -3.38
N LEU A 66 -1.01 -8.21 -3.00
CA LEU A 66 -2.13 -8.57 -3.87
C LEU A 66 -2.18 -7.70 -5.13
N ALA A 67 -1.90 -6.40 -5.02
CA ALA A 67 -1.85 -5.52 -6.18
C ALA A 67 -0.70 -5.88 -7.13
N GLN A 68 0.47 -6.23 -6.59
CA GLN A 68 1.60 -6.69 -7.39
C GLN A 68 1.32 -8.05 -8.05
N GLU A 69 0.73 -9.00 -7.32
CA GLU A 69 0.35 -10.31 -7.86
C GLU A 69 -0.56 -10.19 -9.07
N ARG A 70 -1.61 -9.34 -9.00
CA ARG A 70 -2.49 -9.08 -10.15
C ARG A 70 -1.76 -8.46 -11.33
N ARG A 71 -0.78 -7.59 -11.07
CA ARG A 71 0.02 -6.96 -12.11
C ARG A 71 0.94 -7.98 -12.79
N ILE A 72 1.55 -8.88 -12.01
CA ILE A 72 2.37 -9.98 -12.52
C ILE A 72 1.52 -10.88 -13.40
N ALA A 73 0.38 -11.36 -12.91
CA ALA A 73 -0.53 -12.20 -13.68
C ALA A 73 -0.99 -11.56 -14.99
N ALA A 74 -1.25 -10.24 -15.00
CA ALA A 74 -1.60 -9.51 -16.21
C ALA A 74 -0.43 -9.46 -17.21
N LEU A 75 0.79 -9.21 -16.75
CA LEU A 75 1.98 -9.20 -17.59
C LEU A 75 2.31 -10.61 -18.14
N GLU A 76 2.13 -11.65 -17.34
CA GLU A 76 2.31 -13.04 -17.77
C GLU A 76 1.29 -13.41 -18.85
N ALA A 77 0.02 -13.03 -18.69
CA ALA A 77 -1.01 -13.25 -19.70
C ALA A 77 -0.74 -12.50 -21.02
N GLU A 78 -0.17 -11.29 -20.96
CA GLU A 78 0.26 -10.55 -22.16
C GLU A 78 1.39 -11.30 -22.89
N LEU A 79 2.39 -11.80 -22.16
CA LEU A 79 3.51 -12.55 -22.75
C LEU A 79 3.07 -13.89 -23.36
N GLU A 80 2.14 -14.59 -22.70
CA GLU A 80 1.56 -15.84 -23.21
C GLU A 80 0.65 -15.61 -24.42
N GLY A 81 -0.05 -14.47 -24.48
CA GLY A 81 -0.91 -14.10 -25.60
C GLY A 81 -0.17 -13.61 -26.86
N ASP A 82 1.09 -13.16 -26.70
CA ASP A 82 1.99 -12.74 -27.79
C ASP A 82 2.86 -13.91 -28.34
N SER A 83 2.72 -15.13 -27.80
CA SER A 83 3.46 -16.34 -28.20
C SER A 83 2.65 -17.26 -29.13
#